data_AF-A0A8J8JZB3-F1
#
_entry.id   AF-A0A8J8JZB3-F1
#
_cell.length_a   1.000
_cell.length_b   1.000
_cell.length_c   1.000
_cell.angle_alpha   90.00
_cell.angle_beta   90.00
_cell.angle_gamma   90.00
#
_symmetry.space_group_name_H-M   'P 1'
#
loop_
_entity.id
_entity.type
_entity.pdbx_description
1 polymer ?
#
loop_
_entity_poly.entity_id
_entity_poly.type
_entity_poly.pdbx_seq_one_letter_code
_entity_poly.pdbx_strand_id
1 'polypeptide(L)'
;MILAGDIGGTKTILALYSQEKSGWVCCKKKVFASAEFNSFEALLDCFLRAESNLILRSVCLGVAGPVVKGDCVTTNLPWVLSRDGIANQTGAECVQLLNDL
;
A
#
# COMPACT_ATOMS: atom_id res chain seq x y z
N MET A 1 -9.10 -10.46 0.10
CA MET A 1 -9.31 -9.02 -0.18
C MET A 1 -8.11 -8.49 -0.96
N ILE A 2 -8.21 -7.29 -1.51
CA ILE A 2 -7.04 -6.58 -2.08
C ILE A 2 -6.79 -5.27 -1.33
N LEU A 3 -5.53 -4.89 -1.24
CA LEU A 3 -5.11 -3.57 -0.77
C LEU A 3 -4.71 -2.75 -2.00
N ALA A 4 -5.32 -1.58 -2.14
CA ALA A 4 -4.91 -0.57 -3.10
C ALA A 4 -4.34 0.64 -2.35
N GLY A 5 -3.33 1.26 -2.92
CA GLY A 5 -2.74 2.47 -2.35
C GLY A 5 -2.26 3.46 -3.40
N ASP A 6 -2.22 4.71 -3.00
CA ASP A 6 -1.66 5.84 -3.75
C ASP A 6 -0.71 6.58 -2.81
N ILE A 7 0.57 6.59 -3.16
CA ILE A 7 1.68 7.03 -2.32
C ILE A 7 2.31 8.25 -2.95
N GLY A 8 1.90 9.42 -2.46
CA GLY A 8 2.48 10.70 -2.79
C GLY A 8 3.47 11.19 -1.73
N GLY A 9 4.20 12.25 -2.08
CA GLY A 9 5.18 12.86 -1.16
C GLY A 9 4.56 13.48 0.08
N THR A 10 3.32 13.96 0.01
CA THR A 10 2.64 14.63 1.15
C THR A 10 1.52 13.80 1.74
N LYS A 11 0.84 12.99 0.93
CA LYS A 11 -0.31 12.20 1.33
C LYS A 11 -0.15 10.77 0.82
N THR A 12 -0.56 9.83 1.66
CA THR A 12 -0.71 8.43 1.30
C THR A 12 -2.15 8.01 1.53
N ILE A 13 -2.76 7.40 0.52
CA ILE A 13 -4.13 6.89 0.57
C ILE A 13 -4.05 5.37 0.53
N LEU A 14 -4.65 4.69 1.49
CA LEU A 14 -4.78 3.23 1.49
C LEU A 14 -6.25 2.83 1.54
N ALA A 15 -6.60 1.78 0.79
CA ALA A 15 -7.96 1.25 0.76
C ALA A 15 -8.00 -0.27 0.63
N LEU A 16 -8.91 -0.90 1.36
CA LEU A 16 -9.21 -2.33 1.26
C LEU A 16 -10.46 -2.54 0.42
N TYR A 17 -10.38 -3.50 -0.49
CA TYR A 17 -11.50 -3.91 -1.33
C TYR A 17 -11.82 -5.40 -1.15
N SER A 18 -13.11 -5.70 -1.03
CA SER A 18 -13.67 -7.03 -1.15
C SER A 18 -14.23 -7.23 -2.56
N GLN A 19 -14.15 -8.46 -3.07
CA GLN A 19 -14.83 -8.84 -4.31
C GLN A 19 -16.17 -9.47 -3.95
N GLU A 20 -17.26 -8.86 -4.39
CA GLU A 20 -18.63 -9.36 -4.24
C GLU A 20 -19.21 -9.71 -5.61
N LYS A 21 -20.41 -10.31 -5.63
CA LYS A 21 -21.09 -10.69 -6.90
C LYS A 21 -21.38 -9.49 -7.80
N SER A 22 -21.62 -8.33 -7.21
CA SER A 22 -21.92 -7.07 -7.90
C SER A 22 -20.68 -6.28 -8.34
N GLY A 23 -19.48 -6.73 -7.94
CA GLY A 23 -18.22 -6.04 -8.24
C GLY A 23 -17.35 -5.82 -7.01
N TRP A 24 -16.45 -4.84 -7.09
CA TRP A 24 -15.53 -4.49 -6.01
C TRP A 24 -16.18 -3.51 -5.04
N VAL A 25 -16.09 -3.79 -3.74
CA VAL A 25 -16.62 -2.94 -2.67
C VAL A 25 -15.48 -2.42 -1.82
N CYS A 26 -15.43 -1.11 -1.59
CA CYS A 26 -14.44 -0.47 -0.72
C CYS A 26 -14.85 -0.66 0.74
N CYS A 27 -14.19 -1.56 1.47
CA CYS A 27 -14.49 -1.85 2.87
C CYS A 27 -13.90 -0.81 3.83
N LYS A 28 -12.72 -0.27 3.48
CA LYS A 28 -11.97 0.67 4.32
C LYS A 28 -11.16 1.59 3.42
N LYS A 29 -11.16 2.89 3.71
CA LYS A 29 -10.30 3.86 3.05
C LYS A 29 -9.80 4.86 4.08
N LYS A 30 -8.50 5.15 4.07
CA LYS A 30 -7.91 6.15 4.95
C LYS A 30 -6.85 6.95 4.21
N VAL A 31 -6.78 8.24 4.56
CA VAL A 31 -5.76 9.16 4.09
C VAL A 31 -4.85 9.46 5.27
N PHE A 32 -3.55 9.42 5.03
CA PHE A 32 -2.51 9.74 5.99
C PHE A 32 -1.66 10.90 5.47
N ALA A 33 -1.18 11.75 6.37
CA ALA A 33 -0.09 12.65 6.05
C ALA A 33 1.21 11.84 6.03
N SER A 34 1.88 11.78 4.87
CA SER A 34 3.06 10.92 4.71
C SER A 34 4.17 11.32 5.70
N ALA A 35 4.32 12.61 5.99
CA ALA A 35 5.33 13.13 6.92
C ALA A 35 5.16 12.67 8.38
N GLU A 36 4.01 12.11 8.77
CA GLU A 36 3.78 11.58 10.13
C GLU A 36 4.45 10.21 10.35
N PHE A 37 4.97 9.58 9.29
CA PHE A 37 5.54 8.23 9.35
C PHE A 37 6.98 8.22 8.84
N ASN A 38 7.88 7.64 9.62
CA ASN A 38 9.30 7.52 9.26
C ASN A 38 9.53 6.48 8.14
N SER A 39 8.61 5.55 7.95
CA SER A 39 8.66 4.54 6.88
C SER A 39 7.26 4.17 6.40
N PHE A 40 7.16 3.60 5.20
CA PHE A 40 5.89 3.10 4.66
C PHE A 40 5.37 1.91 5.47
N GLU A 41 6.25 1.04 5.96
CA GLU A 41 5.89 -0.13 6.77
C GLU A 41 5.17 0.29 8.06
N ALA A 42 5.64 1.34 8.73
CA ALA A 42 4.97 1.86 9.93
C ALA A 42 3.55 2.38 9.64
N LEU A 43 3.37 3.02 8.48
CA LEU A 43 2.06 3.48 8.01
C LEU A 43 1.16 2.30 7.68
N LEU A 44 1.69 1.29 6.98
CA LEU A 44 0.96 0.09 6.60
C LEU A 44 0.49 -0.70 7.83
N ASP A 45 1.36 -0.87 8.82
CA ASP A 45 1.00 -1.47 10.11
C ASP A 45 -0.13 -0.66 10.79
N CYS A 46 0.00 0.66 10.84
CA CYS A 46 -1.03 1.53 11.40
C CYS A 46 -2.39 1.33 10.71
N PHE A 47 -2.40 1.17 9.39
CA PHE A 47 -3.62 0.94 8.62
C PHE A 47 -4.24 -0.45 8.87
N LEU A 48 -3.39 -1.49 8.97
CA LEU A 48 -3.82 -2.88 9.11
C LEU A 48 -4.09 -3.30 10.57
N ARG A 49 -3.63 -2.55 11.56
CA ARG A 49 -3.71 -2.92 13.00
C ARG A 49 -5.11 -3.31 13.50
N ALA A 50 -6.16 -2.74 12.91
CA ALA A 50 -7.55 -3.05 13.30
C ALA A 50 -8.11 -4.32 12.64
N GLU A 51 -7.38 -4.94 11.70
CA GLU A 51 -7.85 -6.00 10.81
C GLU A 51 -7.09 -7.32 11.05
N SER A 52 -7.03 -7.79 12.31
CA SER A 52 -6.16 -8.91 12.72
C SER A 52 -6.42 -10.25 12.02
N ASN A 53 -7.58 -10.43 11.39
CA ASN A 53 -7.94 -11.65 10.64
C ASN A 53 -8.03 -11.43 9.12
N LEU A 54 -7.42 -10.35 8.61
CA LEU A 54 -7.47 -9.99 7.20
C LEU A 54 -6.56 -10.89 6.36
N ILE A 55 -7.12 -11.51 5.32
CA ILE A 55 -6.36 -12.23 4.30
C ILE A 55 -6.31 -11.39 3.02
N LEU A 56 -5.14 -10.81 2.76
CA LEU A 56 -4.83 -10.08 1.54
C LEU A 56 -4.32 -11.04 0.47
N ARG A 57 -4.97 -11.08 -0.68
CA ARG A 57 -4.49 -11.85 -1.85
C ARG A 57 -3.50 -11.04 -2.67
N SER A 58 -3.73 -9.73 -2.74
CA SER A 58 -2.90 -8.85 -3.57
C SER A 58 -2.81 -7.46 -2.99
N VAL A 59 -1.67 -6.82 -3.24
CA VAL A 59 -1.39 -5.42 -2.92
C VAL A 59 -0.97 -4.72 -4.21
N CYS A 60 -1.57 -3.57 -4.50
CA CYS A 60 -1.18 -2.71 -5.62
C CYS A 60 -1.04 -1.27 -5.14
N LEU A 61 0.14 -0.68 -5.34
CA LEU A 61 0.44 0.68 -4.88
C LEU A 61 0.92 1.53 -6.05
N GLY A 62 0.23 2.64 -6.30
CA GLY A 62 0.75 3.75 -7.10
C GLY A 62 1.79 4.52 -6.28
N VAL A 63 2.94 4.82 -6.86
CA VAL A 63 4.05 5.49 -6.16
C VAL A 63 4.59 6.68 -6.96
N ALA A 64 4.80 7.81 -6.26
CA ALA A 64 5.43 9.02 -6.79
C ALA A 64 6.97 8.87 -6.89
N GLY A 65 7.39 7.94 -7.74
CA GLY A 65 8.79 7.64 -8.01
C GLY A 65 8.95 6.52 -9.04
N PRO A 66 10.14 6.41 -9.66
CA PRO A 66 10.42 5.35 -10.62
C PRO A 66 10.42 3.98 -9.94
N VAL A 67 9.70 3.03 -10.53
CA VAL A 67 9.73 1.63 -10.09
C VAL A 67 10.82 0.89 -10.86
N VAL A 68 11.85 0.42 -10.16
CA VAL A 68 12.99 -0.29 -10.73
C VAL A 68 13.05 -1.69 -10.15
N LYS A 69 12.96 -2.71 -11.02
CA LYS A 69 12.93 -4.14 -10.63
C LYS A 69 11.82 -4.50 -9.62
N GLY A 70 10.77 -3.69 -9.52
CA GLY A 70 9.64 -3.92 -8.63
C GLY A 70 9.65 -3.13 -7.33
N ASP A 71 10.74 -2.39 -7.07
CA ASP A 71 10.92 -1.56 -5.88
C ASP A 71 10.91 -0.08 -6.26
N CYS A 72 10.64 0.78 -5.28
CA CYS A 72 10.61 2.23 -5.47
C CYS A 72 11.29 2.95 -4.31
N VAL A 73 12.20 3.87 -4.63
CA VAL A 73 12.65 4.90 -3.70
C VAL A 73 11.84 6.15 -3.99
N THR A 74 11.07 6.62 -3.01
CA THR A 74 10.23 7.80 -3.22
C THR A 74 11.09 9.05 -3.37
N THR A 75 10.68 9.95 -4.24
CA THR A 75 11.45 11.17 -4.57
C THR A 75 11.47 12.20 -3.44
N ASN A 76 10.39 12.28 -2.65
CA ASN A 76 10.17 13.36 -1.66
C ASN A 76 10.09 12.86 -0.21
N LEU A 77 10.23 11.55 0.02
CA LEU A 77 10.22 10.93 1.34
C LEU A 77 11.42 9.99 1.45
N PRO A 78 11.95 9.74 2.65
CA PRO A 78 13.06 8.78 2.85
C PRO A 78 12.57 7.32 2.79
N TRP A 79 11.46 7.05 2.12
CA TRP A 79 10.85 5.72 2.08
C TRP A 79 11.45 4.89 0.95
N VAL A 80 11.73 3.64 1.26
CA VAL A 80 12.09 2.60 0.30
C VAL A 80 10.97 1.58 0.33
N LEU A 81 10.21 1.50 -0.75
CA LEU A 81 9.17 0.50 -0.92
C LEU A 81 9.76 -0.70 -1.62
N SER A 82 9.90 -1.80 -0.88
CA SER A 82 10.29 -3.09 -1.43
C SER A 82 9.06 -3.96 -1.62
N ARG A 83 8.94 -4.58 -2.80
CA ARG A 83 7.91 -5.58 -3.09
C ARG A 83 7.92 -6.70 -2.04
N ASP A 84 9.11 -7.21 -1.75
CA ASP A 84 9.28 -8.34 -0.82
C ASP A 84 9.00 -7.92 0.62
N GLY A 85 9.40 -6.71 1.01
CA GLY A 85 9.07 -6.14 2.32
C GLY A 85 7.56 -6.06 2.55
N ILE A 86 6.83 -5.55 1.55
CA ILE A 86 5.37 -5.42 1.61
C ILE A 86 4.70 -6.81 1.58
N ALA A 87 5.19 -7.74 0.77
CA ALA A 87 4.66 -9.10 0.73
C ALA A 87 4.81 -9.79 2.09
N ASN A 88 5.99 -9.69 2.71
CA ASN A 88 6.26 -10.26 4.03
C ASN A 88 5.39 -9.63 5.13
N GLN A 89 5.20 -8.31 5.09
CA GLN A 89 4.40 -7.60 6.09
C GLN A 89 2.90 -7.91 5.96
N THR A 90 2.40 -8.08 4.74
CA THR A 90 0.96 -8.25 4.47
C THR A 90 0.52 -9.70 4.32
N GLY A 91 1.45 -10.62 4.08
CA GLY A 91 1.18 -12.01 3.70
C GLY A 91 0.57 -12.17 2.30
N ALA A 92 0.57 -11.12 1.47
CA ALA A 92 -0.02 -11.17 0.14
C ALA A 92 0.85 -11.93 -0.86
N GLU A 93 0.22 -12.78 -1.68
CA GLU A 93 0.89 -13.56 -2.72
C GLU A 93 1.40 -12.70 -3.87
N CYS A 94 0.68 -11.62 -4.18
CA CYS A 94 0.97 -10.74 -5.32
C CYS A 94 1.11 -9.30 -4.86
N VAL A 95 2.31 -8.72 -5.01
CA VAL A 95 2.57 -7.31 -4.74
C VAL A 95 3.06 -6.61 -6.00
N GLN A 96 2.42 -5.50 -6.36
CA GLN A 96 2.80 -4.66 -7.49
C GLN A 96 2.96 -3.21 -7.04
N LEU A 97 4.06 -2.60 -7.46
CA LEU A 97 4.28 -1.16 -7.42
C LEU A 97 4.18 -0.64 -8.84
N LEU A 98 3.42 0.43 -9.02
CA LEU A 98 3.24 1.10 -10.31
C LEU A 98 3.64 2.55 -10.14
N ASN A 99 4.36 3.10 -11.10
CA ASN A 99 4.50 4.54 -11.14
C ASN A 99 3.12 5.18 -11.37
N ASP A 100 2.89 6.34 -10.78
CA ASP A 100 1.65 7.10 -10.87
C ASP A 100 1.41 7.75 -12.25
N LEU A 101 2.40 7.72 -13.14
CA LEU A 101 2.38 8.25 -14.51
C LEU A 101 2.47 7.14 -15.58
#